data_AF-A0A1I5TAE1-F1
#
_entry.id   AF-A0A1I5TAE1-F1
#
_cell.length_a   1.000
_cell.length_b   1.000
_cell.length_c   1.000
_cell.angle_alpha   90.00
_cell.angle_beta   90.00
_cell.angle_gamma   90.00
#
_symmetry.space_group_name_H-M   'P 1'
#
loop_
_entity.id
_entity.type
_entity.pdbx_description
1 polymer ?
#
loop_
_entity_poly.entity_id
_entity_poly.type
_entity_poly.pdbx_seq_one_letter_code
_entity_poly.pdbx_strand_id
1 'polypeptide(L)' 'MIQLTSNCPYCGWPDAEPFRVVSRHRTAEGETVWTRCGCGSSQVRSVDETGMHIMARSRPPQACPAGH' A
#
# COMPACT_ATOMS: atom_id res chain seq x y z
N MET A 1 0.60 -15.06 8.83
CA MET A 1 0.09 -14.19 7.75
C MET A 1 -0.53 -12.97 8.40
N ILE A 2 0.10 -11.80 8.28
CA ILE A 2 -0.50 -10.54 8.76
C ILE A 2 -1.34 -9.96 7.62
N GLN A 3 -2.66 -9.89 7.82
CA GLN A 3 -3.62 -9.36 6.84
C GLN A 3 -3.92 -7.89 7.15
N LEU A 4 -3.77 -7.01 6.16
CA LEU A 4 -4.33 -5.65 6.20
C LEU A 4 -5.79 -5.74 5.74
N THR A 5 -6.73 -5.58 6.67
CA THR A 5 -8.18 -5.69 6.39
C THR A 5 -8.79 -4.38 5.86
N SER A 6 -7.99 -3.43 5.40
CA SER A 6 -8.47 -2.15 4.86
C SER A 6 -8.53 -2.16 3.34
N ASN A 7 -9.34 -1.26 2.78
CA ASN A 7 -9.45 -1.03 1.35
C ASN A 7 -8.84 0.32 0.97
N CYS A 8 -8.40 0.45 -0.28
CA CYS A 8 -8.01 1.72 -0.86
C CYS A 8 -9.23 2.67 -0.89
N PRO A 9 -9.18 3.84 -0.25
CA PRO A 9 -10.32 4.76 -0.15
C PRO A 9 -10.66 5.44 -1.47
N TYR A 10 -9.82 5.26 -2.50
CA TYR A 10 -10.01 5.87 -3.81
C TYR A 10 -10.67 4.94 -4.84
N CYS A 11 -10.50 3.63 -4.71
CA CYS A 11 -11.03 2.66 -5.69
C CYS A 11 -11.54 1.35 -5.09
N GLY A 12 -11.59 1.23 -3.75
CA GLY A 12 -12.10 0.04 -3.06
C GLY A 12 -11.18 -1.18 -3.05
N TRP A 13 -10.05 -1.18 -3.76
CA TRP A 13 -9.17 -2.34 -3.86
C TRP A 13 -8.60 -2.78 -2.49
N PRO A 14 -8.60 -4.07 -2.13
CA PRO A 14 -8.08 -4.54 -0.85
C PRO A 14 -6.59 -4.20 -0.65
N ASP A 15 -6.22 -3.67 0.52
CA ASP A 15 -4.83 -3.35 0.83
C ASP A 15 -3.97 -4.61 1.06
N ALA A 16 -4.60 -5.73 1.46
CA ALA A 16 -3.97 -7.04 1.53
C ALA A 16 -3.39 -7.50 0.19
N GLU A 17 -3.92 -7.00 -0.93
CA GLU A 17 -3.52 -7.37 -2.29
C GLU A 17 -2.85 -6.17 -3.00
N PRO A 18 -1.57 -5.89 -2.71
CA PRO A 18 -0.89 -4.77 -3.35
C PRO A 18 -0.78 -5.02 -4.85
N PHE A 19 -1.26 -4.07 -5.65
CA PHE A 19 -1.21 -4.17 -7.11
C PHE A 19 0.23 -4.17 -7.65
N ARG A 20 1.13 -3.37 -7.05
CA ARG A 20 2.56 -3.37 -7.37
C ARG A 20 3.40 -2.90 -6.19
N VAL A 21 4.46 -3.64 -5.86
CA VAL A 21 5.55 -3.14 -5.00
C VAL A 21 6.50 -2.32 -5.87
N VAL A 22 6.77 -1.06 -5.49
CA VAL A 22 7.61 -0.14 -6.27
C VAL A 22 8.99 0.07 -5.65
N SER A 23 9.13 -0.11 -4.34
CA SER A 23 10.41 -0.08 -3.64
C SER A 23 10.32 -0.86 -2.34
N ARG A 24 11.44 -1.39 -1.88
CA ARG A 24 11.60 -2.03 -0.58
C ARG A 24 12.93 -1.61 0.02
N HIS A 25 12.91 -1.25 1.29
CA HIS A 25 14.09 -0.89 2.05
C HIS A 25 14.11 -1.65 3.37
N ARG A 26 15.21 -2.36 3.65
CA ARG A 26 15.44 -3.06 4.92
C ARG A 26 16.08 -2.11 5.92
N THR A 27 15.62 -2.17 7.17
CA THR A 27 16.25 -1.52 8.33
C THR A 27 16.57 -2.59 9.38
N ALA A 28 17.17 -2.20 10.51
CA ALA A 28 17.43 -3.14 11.59
C ALA A 28 16.13 -3.63 12.26
N GLU A 29 15.09 -2.80 12.21
CA GLU A 29 13.78 -3.00 12.86
C GLU A 29 12.77 -3.71 11.96
N GLY A 30 13.06 -3.86 10.66
CA GLY A 30 12.15 -4.49 9.71
C GLY A 30 12.34 -4.02 8.28
N GLU A 31 11.23 -3.84 7.56
CA GLU A 31 11.21 -3.37 6.17
C GLU A 31 10.20 -2.23 5.99
N THR A 32 10.60 -1.19 5.25
CA THR A 32 9.67 -0.23 4.67
C THR A 32 9.39 -0.62 3.23
N VAL A 33 8.12 -0.78 2.88
CA VAL A 33 7.65 -1.17 1.55
C VAL A 33 6.80 -0.05 0.97
N TRP A 34 7.14 0.38 -0.23
CA TRP A 34 6.32 1.29 -1.01
C TRP A 34 5.54 0.49 -2.04
N THR A 35 4.23 0.69 -2.06
CA THR A 35 3.32 0.02 -2.99
C THR A 35 2.51 1.06 -3.77
N ARG A 36 2.04 0.66 -4.95
CA ARG A 36 1.12 1.45 -5.77
C ARG A 36 -0.11 0.61 -6.06
N CYS A 37 -1.28 1.16 -5.76
CA CYS A 37 -2.58 0.61 -6.11
C CYS A 37 -2.86 0.77 -7.62
N GLY A 38 -3.80 -0.01 -8.18
CA GLY A 38 -4.22 0.11 -9.58
C GLY A 38 -4.71 1.52 -9.96
N CYS A 39 -5.34 2.23 -9.01
CA CYS A 39 -5.74 3.64 -9.19
C CYS A 39 -4.56 4.63 -9.17
N GLY A 40 -3.34 4.19 -8.87
CA GLY A 40 -2.16 5.06 -8.77
C GLY A 40 -1.91 5.68 -7.39
N SER A 41 -2.80 5.49 -6.41
CA SER A 41 -2.51 5.83 -5.00
C SER A 41 -1.30 5.05 -4.51
N SER A 42 -0.34 5.74 -3.87
CA SER A 42 0.84 5.11 -3.31
C SER A 42 0.67 4.91 -1.80
N GLN A 43 1.18 3.81 -1.26
CA GLN A 43 1.14 3.51 0.17
C GLN A 43 2.55 3.21 0.68
N VAL A 44 2.84 3.73 1.87
CA VAL A 44 4.04 3.37 2.64
C VAL A 44 3.62 2.39 3.71
N ARG A 45 4.31 1.25 3.79
CA ARG A 45 4.04 0.19 4.76
C ARG A 45 5.29 -0.08 5.58
N SER A 46 5.15 -0.21 6.89
CA SER A 46 6.16 -0.87 7.72
C SER A 46 5.82 -2.35 7.85
N VAL A 47 6.84 -3.20 7.87
CA VAL A 47 6.73 -4.63 8.12
C VAL A 47 7.78 -4.99 9.16
N ASP A 48 7.33 -5.43 10.32
CA ASP A 48 8.19 -5.85 11.43
C ASP A 48 7.60 -7.10 12.11
N GLU A 49 8.12 -7.45 13.29
CA GLU A 49 7.65 -8.59 14.09
C GLU A 49 6.20 -8.44 14.58
N THR A 50 5.70 -7.22 14.74
CA THR A 50 4.30 -6.93 15.08
C THR A 50 3.39 -7.04 13.86
N GLY A 51 3.98 -6.91 12.67
CA GLY A 51 3.36 -7.21 11.40
C GLY A 51 3.41 -6.06 10.41
N MET A 52 2.43 -6.02 9.51
CA MET A 52 2.37 -5.02 8.45
C MET A 52 1.39 -3.89 8.81
N HIS A 53 1.86 -2.65 8.78
CA HIS A 53 1.07 -1.45 9.05
C HIS A 53 1.14 -0.46 7.89
N ILE A 54 0.03 0.20 7.55
CA ILE A 54 0.02 1.29 6.57
C ILE A 54 0.34 2.60 7.29
N MET A 55 1.48 3.20 6.98
CA MET A 55 1.97 4.40 7.64
C MET A 55 1.48 5.68 6.95
N ALA A 56 1.40 5.65 5.62
CA ALA A 56 1.00 6.81 4.83
C ALA A 56 0.37 6.39 3.51
N ARG A 57 -0.48 7.27 2.97
CA ARG A 57 -1.13 7.10 1.67
C ARG A 57 -1.18 8.42 0.91
N SER A 58 -0.82 8.39 -0.37
CA SER A 58 -0.98 9.53 -1.27
C SER A 58 -2.30 9.46 -2.02
N ARG A 59 -2.83 10.62 -2.42
CA ARG A 59 -3.89 10.67 -3.42
C ARG A 59 -3.38 10.10 -4.76
N PRO A 60 -4.23 9.43 -5.55
CA PRO A 60 -3.96 9.15 -6.95
C PRO A 60 -3.59 10.42 -7.72
N PRO A 61 -2.72 10.33 -8.75
CA PRO A 61 -2.56 11.42 -9.70
C PRO A 61 -3.91 11.76 -10.36
N GLN A 62 -4.14 13.05 -10.69
CA GLN A 62 -5.34 13.52 -11.39
C GLN A 62 -5.29 13.09 -12.88
N ALA A 63 -5.40 11.79 -13.14
CA ALA A 63 -5.67 11.22 -14.47
C ALA A 63 -6.06 9.74 -14.32
N CYS A 64 -7.37 9.50 -14.21
CA CYS A 64 -8.16 8.46 -14.89
C CYS A 64 -9.45 8.18 -14.06
N PRO A 65 -10.64 8.17 -14.70
CA PRO A 65 -11.88 7.81 -14.04
C PRO A 65 -11.78 6.37 -13.51
N ALA A 66 -12.29 6.14 -12.31
CA ALA A 66 -12.40 4.79 -11.77
C ALA A 66 -13.33 3.98 -12.68
N GLY A 67 -12.78 3.01 -13.40
CA GLY A 67 -13.52 1.99 -14.13
C GLY A 67 -13.35 0.64 -13.45
N HIS A 68 -14.27 0.29 -12.56
CA HIS A 68 -14.77 -1.06 -12.36
C HIS A 68 -16.09 -1.02 -11.58
#